data_AF-G7USP9-F1
#
_entry.id   AF-G7USP9-F1
#
_cell.length_a   1.000
_cell.length_b   1.000
_cell.length_c   1.000
_cell.angle_alpha   90.00
_cell.angle_beta   90.00
_cell.angle_gamma   90.00
#
_symmetry.space_group_name_H-M   'P 1'
#
loop_
_entity.id
_entity.type
_entity.pdbx_description
1 polymer ?
#
loop_
_entity_poly.entity_id
_entity_poly.type
_entity_poly.pdbx_seq_one_letter_code
_entity_poly.pdbx_strand_id
1 'polypeptide(L)'
;MRAVGLRLLLVLALPAAAGAGAVTLTGMSEFPALFGTYAPGGQCARHPQFTVDRAGMRFELPGGPLLADRPEYGASYFGDGYSGIAVWFAPWFQGQGQDPISVVFNADEKPGEVTIQAHDYDYRGGPRLPAQYRALVDGSPYRKCR
;
A
#
# COMPACT_ATOMS: atom_id res chain seq x y z
N MET A 1 -34.55 47.76 33.81
CA MET A 1 -33.19 47.25 33.51
C MET A 1 -33.32 45.95 32.73
N ARG A 2 -32.72 45.93 31.53
CA ARG A 2 -32.23 44.80 30.70
C ARG A 2 -32.97 43.45 30.68
N ALA A 3 -33.49 43.11 29.50
CA ALA A 3 -33.44 41.75 28.98
C ALA A 3 -33.22 41.81 27.45
N VAL A 4 -31.96 41.73 27.03
CA VAL A 4 -31.57 41.35 25.65
C VAL A 4 -30.42 40.37 25.81
N GLY A 5 -30.73 39.08 25.69
CA GLY A 5 -29.76 38.00 25.68
C GLY A 5 -29.77 37.33 24.31
N LEU A 6 -28.92 37.84 23.42
CA LEU A 6 -28.71 37.36 22.07
C LEU A 6 -27.93 36.03 22.08
N ARG A 7 -28.54 35.01 21.43
CA ARG A 7 -27.96 33.90 20.64
C ARG A 7 -26.59 33.32 21.03
N LEU A 8 -26.54 31.98 21.14
CA LEU A 8 -25.59 31.19 20.37
C LEU A 8 -26.13 29.75 20.20
N LEU A 9 -26.73 29.46 19.04
CA LEU A 9 -26.95 28.07 18.60
C LEU A 9 -25.61 27.56 18.07
N LEU A 10 -24.88 26.84 18.93
CA LEU A 10 -23.66 26.15 18.56
C LEU A 10 -24.04 24.93 17.71
N VAL A 11 -24.07 25.09 16.38
CA VAL A 11 -24.18 23.95 15.46
C VAL A 11 -22.85 23.20 15.53
N LEU A 12 -22.83 22.08 16.27
CA LEU A 12 -21.73 21.12 16.19
C LEU A 12 -21.70 20.54 14.77
N ALA A 13 -20.82 21.06 13.93
CA ALA A 13 -20.40 20.35 12.73
C ALA A 13 -19.62 19.12 13.18
N LEU A 14 -20.28 17.95 13.21
CA LEU A 14 -19.56 16.68 13.28
C LEU A 14 -18.78 16.54 11.96
N PRO A 15 -17.44 16.50 11.97
CA PRO A 15 -16.73 16.02 10.80
C PRO A 15 -17.09 14.54 10.64
N ALA A 16 -17.84 14.22 9.60
CA ALA A 16 -17.96 12.84 9.15
C ALA A 16 -16.54 12.42 8.73
N ALA A 17 -15.85 11.70 9.60
CA ALA A 17 -14.62 11.02 9.23
C ALA A 17 -14.99 9.99 8.16
N ALA A 18 -14.79 10.35 6.88
CA ALA A 18 -14.80 9.38 5.80
C ALA A 18 -13.66 8.40 6.11
N GLY A 19 -14.01 7.22 6.60
CA GLY A 19 -13.01 6.17 6.83
C GLY A 19 -12.40 5.81 5.50
N ALA A 20 -11.07 5.92 5.38
CA ALA A 20 -10.36 5.31 4.27
C ALA A 20 -10.65 3.81 4.30
N GLY A 21 -11.36 3.31 3.30
CA GLY A 21 -11.80 1.93 3.24
C GLY A 21 -10.67 1.04 2.72
N ALA A 22 -10.00 0.31 3.62
CA ALA A 22 -9.16 -0.82 3.25
C ALA A 22 -10.00 -2.10 3.25
N VAL A 23 -9.90 -2.88 2.17
CA VAL A 23 -10.60 -4.16 2.03
C VAL A 23 -9.57 -5.28 2.10
N THR A 24 -9.65 -6.12 3.14
CA THR A 24 -8.81 -7.31 3.21
C THR A 24 -9.22 -8.32 2.13
N LEU A 25 -8.27 -8.72 1.30
CA LEU A 25 -8.45 -9.71 0.24
C LEU A 25 -8.17 -11.13 0.75
N THR A 26 -8.55 -12.12 -0.05
CA THR A 26 -8.09 -13.51 0.10
C THR A 26 -7.32 -13.89 -1.17
N GLY A 27 -6.00 -13.73 -1.12
CA GLY A 27 -5.12 -13.76 -2.27
C GLY A 27 -5.29 -12.54 -3.19
N MET A 28 -5.06 -12.74 -4.49
CA MET A 28 -5.15 -11.69 -5.51
C MET A 28 -6.01 -12.14 -6.71
N SER A 29 -6.97 -13.04 -6.48
CA SER A 29 -7.80 -13.64 -7.55
C SER A 29 -8.55 -12.61 -8.41
N GLU A 30 -8.91 -11.48 -7.81
CA GLU A 30 -9.65 -10.37 -8.39
C GLU A 30 -8.77 -9.45 -9.26
N PHE A 31 -7.45 -9.63 -9.22
CA PHE A 31 -6.47 -8.78 -9.90
C PHE A 31 -5.57 -9.54 -10.90
N PRO A 32 -6.14 -10.33 -11.84
CA PRO A 32 -5.33 -11.16 -12.75
C PRO A 32 -4.42 -10.33 -13.67
N ALA A 33 -4.76 -9.07 -13.96
CA ALA A 33 -3.91 -8.16 -14.74
C ALA A 33 -2.56 -7.87 -14.06
N LEU A 34 -2.51 -7.98 -12.72
CA LEU A 34 -1.31 -7.74 -11.92
C LEU A 34 -0.43 -9.00 -11.76
N PHE A 35 -0.84 -10.16 -12.29
CA PHE A 35 -0.07 -11.39 -12.13
C PHE A 35 1.27 -11.34 -12.90
N GLY A 36 2.32 -11.87 -12.28
CA GLY A 36 3.65 -11.98 -12.86
C GLY A 36 4.76 -11.88 -11.82
N THR A 37 6.00 -12.05 -12.28
CA THR A 37 7.20 -11.77 -11.49
C THR A 37 7.67 -10.34 -11.77
N TYR A 38 8.13 -9.66 -10.73
CA TYR A 38 8.55 -8.28 -10.76
C TYR A 38 9.97 -8.16 -10.19
N ALA A 39 10.77 -7.32 -10.82
CA ALA A 39 12.16 -7.06 -10.44
C ALA A 39 12.48 -5.56 -10.62
N PRO A 40 13.54 -5.03 -9.99
CA PRO A 40 13.99 -3.65 -10.17
C PRO A 40 14.17 -3.31 -11.66
N GLY A 41 13.41 -2.32 -12.13
CA GLY A 41 13.35 -1.92 -13.54
C GLY A 41 12.90 -3.01 -14.52
N GLY A 42 12.33 -4.13 -14.05
CA GLY A 42 11.95 -5.29 -14.87
C GLY A 42 13.11 -6.20 -15.27
N GLN A 43 14.29 -6.03 -14.65
CA GLN A 43 15.48 -6.84 -14.95
C GLN A 43 15.48 -8.12 -14.10
N CYS A 44 15.08 -9.25 -14.67
CA CYS A 44 14.87 -10.50 -13.91
C CYS A 44 16.13 -11.15 -13.33
N ALA A 45 17.30 -10.66 -13.70
CA ALA A 45 18.56 -11.06 -13.06
C ALA A 45 18.81 -10.28 -11.74
N ARG A 46 18.06 -9.21 -11.47
CA ARG A 46 18.21 -8.39 -10.27
C ARG A 46 17.31 -8.89 -9.14
N HIS A 47 17.77 -8.65 -7.92
CA HIS A 47 17.07 -8.92 -6.68
C HIS A 47 16.88 -7.61 -5.89
N PRO A 48 15.90 -7.55 -4.97
CA PRO A 48 14.91 -8.60 -4.68
C PRO A 48 13.88 -8.74 -5.82
N GLN A 49 13.20 -9.87 -5.88
CA GLN A 49 12.07 -10.10 -6.77
C GLN A 49 10.82 -10.33 -5.94
N PHE A 50 9.67 -10.12 -6.55
CA PHE A 50 8.42 -10.63 -5.99
C PHE A 50 7.52 -11.16 -7.09
N THR A 51 6.68 -12.12 -6.75
CA THR A 51 5.67 -12.69 -7.65
C THR A 51 4.29 -12.32 -7.15
N VAL A 52 3.42 -11.95 -8.08
CA VAL A 52 1.98 -11.82 -7.86
C VAL A 52 1.29 -12.94 -8.61
N ASP A 53 0.50 -13.73 -7.91
CA ASP A 53 -0.35 -14.75 -8.51
C ASP A 53 -1.67 -14.84 -7.73
N ARG A 54 -2.50 -15.83 -8.05
CA ARG A 54 -3.80 -16.02 -7.39
C ARG A 54 -3.69 -16.10 -5.86
N ALA A 55 -2.65 -16.74 -5.34
CA ALA A 55 -2.48 -16.99 -3.91
C ALA A 55 -2.07 -15.73 -3.14
N GLY A 56 -1.44 -14.76 -3.80
CA GLY A 56 -1.05 -13.52 -3.15
C GLY A 56 0.18 -12.86 -3.77
N MET A 57 0.89 -12.09 -2.95
CA MET A 57 2.18 -11.49 -3.29
C MET A 57 3.30 -12.19 -2.51
N ARG A 58 4.25 -12.81 -3.20
CA ARG A 58 5.38 -13.51 -2.60
C ARG A 58 6.66 -12.72 -2.84
N PHE A 59 7.31 -12.26 -1.77
CA PHE A 59 8.51 -11.42 -1.81
C PHE A 59 9.74 -12.24 -1.47
N GLU A 60 10.78 -12.16 -2.31
CA GLU A 60 12.08 -12.78 -2.05
C GLU A 60 12.95 -11.85 -1.20
N LEU A 61 13.10 -12.19 0.09
CA LEU A 61 13.91 -11.42 1.03
C LEU A 61 15.17 -12.18 1.46
N PRO A 62 16.22 -11.49 1.95
CA PRO A 62 17.43 -12.15 2.47
C PRO A 62 17.16 -13.16 3.60
N GLY A 63 16.10 -12.97 4.39
CA GLY A 63 15.70 -13.87 5.47
C GLY A 63 14.80 -15.04 5.06
N GLY A 64 14.53 -15.20 3.76
CA GLY A 64 13.58 -16.16 3.21
C GLY A 64 12.35 -15.49 2.62
N PRO A 65 11.57 -16.21 1.78
CA PRO A 65 10.41 -15.63 1.13
C PRO A 65 9.29 -15.34 2.13
N LEU A 66 8.60 -14.21 1.93
CA LEU A 66 7.37 -13.88 2.65
C LEU A 66 6.18 -13.91 1.71
N LEU A 67 5.08 -14.53 2.16
CA LEU A 67 3.82 -14.55 1.43
C LEU A 67 2.82 -13.60 2.10
N ALA A 68 2.27 -12.72 1.29
CA ALA A 68 1.13 -11.86 1.56
C ALA A 68 -0.10 -12.49 0.90
N ASP A 69 -0.79 -13.38 1.61
CA ASP A 69 -1.99 -14.10 1.14
C ASP A 69 -3.31 -13.44 1.55
N ARG A 70 -3.23 -12.37 2.36
CA ARG A 70 -4.38 -11.54 2.77
C ARG A 70 -4.06 -10.05 2.68
N PRO A 71 -3.61 -9.55 1.52
CA PRO A 71 -3.27 -8.14 1.40
C PRO A 71 -4.51 -7.26 1.57
N GLU A 72 -4.33 -6.07 2.11
CA GLU A 72 -5.35 -5.04 2.13
C GLU A 72 -5.30 -4.24 0.82
N TYR A 73 -6.45 -4.07 0.19
CA TYR A 73 -6.64 -3.19 -0.96
C TYR A 73 -7.22 -1.86 -0.52
N GLY A 74 -6.50 -0.77 -0.75
CA GLY A 74 -6.92 0.59 -0.40
C GLY A 74 -7.77 1.22 -1.50
N ALA A 75 -9.07 0.94 -1.51
CA ALA A 75 -9.97 1.38 -2.58
C ALA A 75 -10.06 2.91 -2.70
N SER A 76 -9.99 3.63 -1.58
CA SER A 76 -9.99 5.10 -1.53
C SER A 76 -8.63 5.69 -1.12
N TYR A 77 -7.54 4.94 -1.24
CA TYR A 77 -6.21 5.39 -0.81
C TYR A 77 -5.78 6.70 -1.49
N PHE A 78 -6.10 6.86 -2.78
CA PHE A 78 -5.83 8.08 -3.55
C PHE A 78 -6.97 9.11 -3.51
N GLY A 79 -7.93 8.94 -2.60
CA GLY A 79 -9.11 9.78 -2.43
C GLY A 79 -10.38 9.19 -3.06
N ASP A 80 -11.54 9.55 -2.51
CA ASP A 80 -12.85 8.97 -2.86
C ASP A 80 -13.28 9.25 -4.31
N GLY A 81 -12.74 10.29 -4.94
CA GLY A 81 -13.01 10.67 -6.34
C GLY A 81 -11.95 10.22 -7.34
N TYR A 82 -11.02 9.36 -6.92
CA TYR A 82 -9.90 8.94 -7.76
C TYR A 82 -10.38 8.17 -9.00
N SER A 83 -9.91 8.59 -10.17
CA SER A 83 -10.26 8.02 -11.48
C SER A 83 -9.05 7.58 -12.31
N GLY A 84 -7.86 7.54 -11.68
CA GLY A 84 -6.63 7.07 -12.32
C GLY A 84 -6.50 5.54 -12.33
N ILE A 85 -5.30 5.06 -12.65
CA ILE A 85 -5.00 3.63 -12.82
C ILE A 85 -4.10 3.05 -11.73
N ALA A 86 -3.60 3.87 -10.80
CA ALA A 86 -2.81 3.43 -9.67
C ALA A 86 -3.65 2.63 -8.68
N VAL A 87 -3.07 1.55 -8.16
CA VAL A 87 -3.74 0.64 -7.23
C VAL A 87 -2.80 0.35 -6.07
N TRP A 88 -3.24 0.66 -4.85
CA TRP A 88 -2.45 0.53 -3.64
C TRP A 88 -2.82 -0.74 -2.86
N PHE A 89 -1.80 -1.42 -2.33
CA PHE A 89 -1.96 -2.57 -1.44
C PHE A 89 -1.04 -2.46 -0.21
N ALA A 90 -1.54 -2.95 0.92
CA ALA A 90 -0.76 -3.33 2.10
C ALA A 90 -0.64 -4.87 2.10
N PRO A 91 0.56 -5.46 1.98
CA PRO A 91 0.67 -6.91 1.77
C PRO A 91 0.23 -7.79 2.96
N TRP A 92 0.20 -7.29 4.19
CA TRP A 92 -0.01 -8.02 5.45
C TRP A 92 0.74 -9.35 5.56
N PHE A 93 1.85 -9.34 6.29
CA PHE A 93 2.62 -10.54 6.61
C PHE A 93 2.19 -11.09 7.97
N GLN A 94 1.75 -12.37 8.00
CA GLN A 94 1.29 -13.00 9.24
C GLN A 94 2.35 -12.88 10.36
N GLY A 95 1.91 -12.42 11.53
CA GLY A 95 2.75 -12.28 12.73
C GLY A 95 3.64 -11.03 12.79
N GLN A 96 3.56 -10.11 11.82
CA GLN A 96 4.39 -8.87 11.83
C GLN A 96 3.72 -7.67 12.52
N GLY A 97 2.42 -7.74 12.84
CA GLY A 97 1.69 -6.75 13.65
C GLY A 97 1.37 -5.41 12.95
N GLN A 98 2.21 -4.97 12.00
CA GLN A 98 1.98 -3.84 11.10
C GLN A 98 2.52 -4.16 9.71
N ASP A 99 2.00 -3.47 8.68
CA ASP A 99 2.49 -3.54 7.31
C ASP A 99 3.78 -2.73 7.15
N PRO A 100 4.94 -3.35 6.90
CA PRO A 100 6.21 -2.62 6.81
C PRO A 100 6.35 -1.85 5.51
N ILE A 101 5.63 -2.27 4.46
CA ILE A 101 5.72 -1.71 3.12
C ILE A 101 4.33 -1.50 2.53
N SER A 102 4.24 -0.57 1.60
CA SER A 102 3.11 -0.47 0.68
C SER A 102 3.56 -0.78 -0.73
N VAL A 103 2.65 -1.34 -1.53
CA VAL A 103 2.88 -1.67 -2.94
C VAL A 103 1.88 -0.89 -3.79
N VAL A 104 2.37 -0.03 -4.67
CA VAL A 104 1.55 0.74 -5.61
C VAL A 104 1.80 0.25 -7.02
N PHE A 105 0.83 -0.43 -7.60
CA PHE A 105 0.83 -0.76 -9.02
C PHE A 105 0.38 0.43 -9.85
N ASN A 106 0.92 0.54 -11.06
CA ASN A 106 0.75 1.68 -11.96
C ASN A 106 1.05 3.01 -11.26
N ALA A 107 2.12 3.04 -10.46
CA ALA A 107 2.54 4.23 -9.72
C ALA A 107 2.77 5.42 -10.67
N ASP A 108 2.54 6.64 -10.17
CA ASP A 108 2.57 7.88 -10.95
C ASP A 108 1.70 7.85 -12.23
N GLU A 109 0.62 7.07 -12.23
CA GLU A 109 -0.25 6.84 -13.40
C GLU A 109 0.47 6.20 -14.60
N LYS A 110 1.58 5.49 -14.37
CA LYS A 110 2.35 4.83 -15.44
C LYS A 110 2.02 3.34 -15.49
N PRO A 111 1.41 2.82 -16.56
CA PRO A 111 1.11 1.40 -16.68
C PRO A 111 2.33 0.49 -16.44
N GLY A 112 2.18 -0.47 -15.53
CA GLY A 112 3.17 -1.50 -15.22
C GLY A 112 4.35 -1.04 -14.37
N GLU A 113 4.43 0.22 -13.95
CA GLU A 113 5.37 0.68 -12.92
C GLU A 113 4.85 0.27 -11.54
N VAL A 114 5.70 -0.35 -10.72
CA VAL A 114 5.34 -0.72 -9.36
C VAL A 114 6.32 -0.08 -8.38
N THR A 115 5.80 0.69 -7.43
CA THR A 115 6.61 1.30 -6.38
C THR A 115 6.33 0.59 -5.07
N ILE A 116 7.39 0.10 -4.43
CA ILE A 116 7.36 -0.36 -3.04
C ILE A 116 7.95 0.74 -2.15
N GLN A 117 7.22 1.15 -1.13
CA GLN A 117 7.61 2.20 -0.20
C GLN A 117 7.54 1.71 1.24
N ALA A 118 8.29 2.33 2.13
CA ALA A 118 8.12 2.13 3.57
C ALA A 118 6.73 2.65 3.98
N HIS A 119 5.92 1.83 4.68
CA HIS A 119 4.59 2.22 5.12
C HIS A 119 4.62 2.56 6.61
N ASP A 120 4.41 3.84 6.97
CA ASP A 120 4.51 4.33 8.34
C ASP A 120 5.88 4.12 9.02
N TYR A 121 6.94 3.99 8.21
CA TYR A 121 8.34 3.94 8.66
C TYR A 121 9.17 5.06 8.02
N ASP A 122 10.32 5.36 8.63
CA ASP A 122 11.34 6.33 8.17
C ASP A 122 10.90 7.79 8.01
N TYR A 123 9.69 8.15 8.43
CA TYR A 123 9.30 9.56 8.59
C TYR A 123 10.07 10.20 9.75
N ARG A 124 10.13 11.54 9.77
CA ARG A 124 10.87 12.28 10.80
C ARG A 124 10.28 12.00 12.19
N GLY A 125 11.09 11.40 13.06
CA GLY A 125 10.67 11.02 14.42
C GLY A 125 9.90 9.69 14.50
N GLY A 126 9.75 8.98 13.38
CA GLY A 126 9.10 7.68 13.31
C GLY A 126 10.04 6.49 13.52
N PRO A 127 9.48 5.27 13.58
CA PRO A 127 10.25 4.05 13.63
C PRO A 127 11.05 3.85 12.33
N ARG A 128 12.15 3.11 12.42
CA ARG A 128 12.94 2.70 11.24
C ARG A 128 12.34 1.47 10.61
N LEU A 129 12.32 1.43 9.27
CA LEU A 129 11.91 0.22 8.56
C LEU A 129 12.86 -0.93 8.93
N PRO A 130 12.35 -2.11 9.32
CA PRO A 130 13.20 -3.26 9.61
C PRO A 130 14.08 -3.63 8.41
N ALA A 131 15.35 -3.95 8.69
CA ALA A 131 16.38 -4.12 7.66
C ALA A 131 16.02 -5.15 6.58
N GLN A 132 15.27 -6.20 6.93
CA GLN A 132 14.83 -7.24 6.01
C GLN A 132 13.95 -6.72 4.87
N TYR A 133 13.21 -5.62 5.06
CA TYR A 133 12.35 -5.02 4.04
C TYR A 133 13.04 -3.92 3.23
N ARG A 134 14.21 -3.45 3.68
CA ARG A 134 14.93 -2.31 3.07
C ARG A 134 15.21 -2.53 1.59
N ALA A 135 15.69 -3.71 1.24
CA ALA A 135 16.02 -4.05 -0.15
C ALA A 135 14.81 -3.96 -1.09
N LEU A 136 13.58 -4.20 -0.59
CA LEU A 136 12.37 -4.04 -1.39
C LEU A 136 12.13 -2.57 -1.73
N VAL A 137 12.28 -1.67 -0.74
CA VAL A 137 12.09 -0.23 -0.95
C VAL A 137 13.18 0.35 -1.85
N ASP A 138 14.45 0.01 -1.59
CA ASP A 138 15.59 0.53 -2.35
C ASP A 138 15.61 0.02 -3.81
N GLY A 139 14.98 -1.13 -4.09
CA GLY A 139 14.86 -1.68 -5.44
C GLY A 139 13.79 -1.02 -6.31
N SER A 140 12.95 -0.13 -5.75
CA SER A 140 11.92 0.58 -6.51
C SER A 140 12.53 1.57 -7.51
N PRO A 141 11.90 1.79 -8.69
CA PRO A 141 10.67 1.14 -9.15
C PRO A 141 10.92 -0.25 -9.75
N TYR A 142 9.92 -1.12 -9.58
CA TYR A 142 9.83 -2.44 -10.18
C TYR A 142 9.02 -2.39 -11.46
N ARG A 143 9.26 -3.37 -12.34
CA ARG A 143 8.40 -3.68 -13.48
C ARG A 143 8.26 -5.18 -13.62
N LYS A 144 7.20 -5.61 -14.32
CA LYS A 144 7.04 -7.02 -14.67
C LYS A 144 8.24 -7.48 -15.49
N CYS A 145 8.75 -8.64 -15.13
CA CYS A 145 9.80 -9.35 -15.84
C CYS A 145 9.43 -9.55 -17.32
N ARG A 146 10.42 -9.40 -18.19
CA ARG A 146 10.33 -9.71 -19.62
C ARG A 146 11.07 -11.00 -19.94
#